data_AF-A0A1H5JEC0-F1
#
_entry.id   AF-A0A1H5JEC0-F1
#
_cell.length_a   1.000
_cell.length_b   1.000
_cell.length_c   1.000
_cell.angle_alpha   90.00
_cell.angle_beta   90.00
_cell.angle_gamma   90.00
#
_symmetry.space_group_name_H-M   'P 1'
#
loop_
_entity.id
_entity.type
_entity.pdbx_description
1 polymer ?
#
loop_
_entity_poly.entity_id
_entity_poly.type
_entity_poly.pdbx_seq_one_letter_code
_entity_poly.pdbx_strand_id
1 'polypeptide(L)' 'MKGLLQAVGIILVLYAADQHFNHGQYTDAVQRMASQMRHSFGV' A
#
# COMPACT_ATOMS: atom_id res chain seq x y z
N MET A 1 3.86 16.36 -0.95
CA MET A 1 2.49 15.93 -0.59
C MET A 1 1.74 15.24 -1.74
N LYS A 2 1.74 15.75 -2.98
CA LYS A 2 1.04 15.10 -4.12
C LYS A 2 1.49 13.65 -4.37
N GLY A 3 2.80 13.37 -4.35
CA GLY A 3 3.33 12.02 -4.53
C GLY A 3 2.98 11.05 -3.39
N LEU A 4 2.92 11.54 -2.15
CA LEU A 4 2.48 10.75 -0.99
C LEU A 4 1.01 10.32 -1.16
N LEU A 5 0.14 11.23 -1.58
CA LEU A 5 -1.28 10.93 -1.81
C LEU A 5 -1.49 9.90 -2.93
N GLN A 6 -0.72 10.00 -4.03
CA GLN A 6 -0.75 9.01 -5.09
C GLN A 6 -0.28 7.63 -4.59
N ALA A 7 0.80 7.60 -3.81
CA ALA A 7 1.34 6.35 -3.29
C ALA A 7 0.39 5.69 -2.28
N VAL A 8 -0.27 6.46 -1.40
CA VAL A 8 -1.36 5.97 -0.53
C VAL A 8 -2.50 5.39 -1.36
N GLY A 9 -2.91 6.08 -2.44
CA GLY A 9 -3.94 5.59 -3.35
C GLY A 9 -3.60 4.23 -3.97
N ILE A 10 -2.36 4.05 -4.43
CA ILE A 10 -1.87 2.78 -4.98
C ILE A 10 -1.91 1.67 -3.92
N ILE A 11 -1.41 1.93 -2.71
CA ILE A 11 -1.43 0.96 -1.60
C ILE A 11 -2.87 0.52 -1.28
N LEU A 12 -3.81 1.46 -1.20
CA LEU A 12 -5.21 1.17 -0.91
C LEU A 12 -5.86 0.31 -2.00
N VAL A 13 -5.60 0.63 -3.27
CA VAL A 13 -6.12 -0.16 -4.40
C VAL A 13 -5.54 -1.58 -4.39
N LEU A 14 -4.24 -1.72 -4.14
CA LEU A 14 -3.60 -3.04 -4.04
C LEU A 14 -4.13 -3.86 -2.87
N TYR A 15 -4.33 -3.24 -1.71
CA TYR A 15 -4.92 -3.91 -0.55
C TYR A 15 -6.36 -4.38 -0.85
N ALA A 16 -7.20 -3.51 -1.43
CA ALA A 16 -8.57 -3.86 -1.78
C ALA A 16 -8.62 -4.98 -2.84
N ALA A 17 -7.76 -4.92 -3.85
CA ALA A 17 -7.65 -5.96 -4.87
C ALA A 17 -7.17 -7.30 -4.28
N ASP A 18 -6.19 -7.28 -3.38
CA ASP A 18 -5.72 -8.47 -2.67
C ASP A 18 -6.83 -9.12 -1.83
N GLN A 19 -7.61 -8.33 -1.11
CA GLN A 19 -8.75 -8.83 -0.34
C GLN A 19 -9.85 -9.42 -1.24
N HIS A 20 -10.12 -8.79 -2.38
CA HIS A 20 -11.20 -9.22 -3.27
C HIS A 20 -10.84 -10.45 -4.13
N PHE A 21 -9.60 -10.52 -4.65
CA PHE A 21 -9.20 -11.55 -5.61
C PHE A 21 -8.31 -12.64 -5.01
N ASN A 22 -7.47 -12.30 -4.03
CA ASN A 22 -6.42 -13.18 -3.52
C ASN A 22 -6.63 -13.56 -2.04
N HIS A 23 -7.79 -13.25 -1.47
CA HIS A 23 -8.14 -13.53 -0.07
C HIS A 23 -7.09 -13.07 0.95
N GLY A 24 -6.42 -11.94 0.68
CA GLY A 24 -5.44 -11.39 1.62
C GLY A 24 -4.03 -12.02 1.54
N GLN A 25 -3.76 -12.88 0.54
CA GLN A 25 -2.47 -13.57 0.41
C GLN A 25 -1.28 -12.60 0.34
N TYR A 26 -1.48 -11.40 -0.22
CA TYR A 26 -0.43 -10.40 -0.41
C TYR A 26 -0.51 -9.25 0.60
N THR A 27 -1.35 -9.36 1.63
CA THR A 27 -1.56 -8.28 2.60
C THR A 27 -0.26 -7.91 3.32
N ASP A 28 0.56 -8.88 3.69
CA ASP A 28 1.88 -8.63 4.30
C ASP A 28 2.82 -7.87 3.37
N ALA A 29 2.82 -8.18 2.07
CA ALA A 29 3.64 -7.48 1.09
C ALA A 29 3.18 -6.02 0.94
N VAL A 30 1.87 -5.79 0.84
CA VAL A 30 1.28 -4.45 0.76
C VAL A 30 1.59 -3.63 2.02
N GLN A 31 1.54 -4.24 3.21
CA GLN A 31 1.91 -3.58 4.46
C GLN A 31 3.39 -3.19 4.51
N ARG A 32 4.31 -4.06 4.05
CA ARG A 32 5.73 -3.73 3.95
C ARG A 32 5.97 -2.58 2.99
N MET A 33 5.29 -2.57 1.83
CA MET A 33 5.34 -1.45 0.89
C MET A 33 4.85 -0.15 1.54
N ALA A 34 3.74 -0.20 2.30
CA ALA A 34 3.24 0.96 3.02
C ALA A 34 4.25 1.49 4.06
N SER A 35 4.92 0.60 4.79
CA SER A 35 5.96 0.97 5.76
C SER A 35 7.18 1.61 5.07
N GLN A 36 7.65 1.05 3.95
CA GLN A 36 8.77 1.60 3.19
C GLN A 36 8.40 2.96 2.60
N MET A 37 7.18 3.09 2.08
CA MET A 37 6.65 4.34 1.56
C MET A 37 6.63 5.42 2.64
N ARG A 38 6.14 5.08 3.85
CA ARG A 38 6.11 5.99 4.99
C ARG A 38 7.52 6.48 5.35
N HIS A 39 8.48 5.55 5.44
CA HIS A 39 9.89 5.87 5.67
C HIS A 39 10.49 6.77 4.58
N SER A 40 10.21 6.47 3.30
CA SER A 40 10.72 7.21 2.15
C SER A 40 10.18 8.65 2.08
N PHE A 41 8.95 8.86 2.57
CA PHE A 41 8.37 10.21 2.69
C PHE A 41 8.63 10.88 4.05
N GLY A 42 9.33 10.22 4.98
CA GLY A 42 9.67 10.76 6.30
C GLY A 42 8.48 10.97 7.25
N VAL A 43 7.42 10.17 7.08
CA VAL A 43 6.19 10.20 7.91
C VAL A 43 6.22 9.10 8.97
#